data_AF-A0AAU3I7V2-F1
#
_entry.id   AF-A0AAU3I7V2-F1
#
_cell.length_a   1.000
_cell.length_b   1.000
_cell.length_c   1.000
_cell.angle_alpha   90.00
_cell.angle_beta   90.00
_cell.angle_gamma   90.00
#
_symmetry.space_group_name_H-M   'P 1'
#
loop_
_entity.id
_entity.type
_entity.pdbx_description
1 polymer ?
#
loop_
_entity_poly.entity_id
_entity_poly.type
_entity_poly.pdbx_seq_one_letter_code
_entity_poly.pdbx_strand_id
1 'polypeptide(L)'
;MASPTVLKRRLGAELRKMRHGKSLTALQVADSFGWSESKVSRIESGKSPLSDQDAKKLLGMYGVEDPEEVKQFVNLVRRSRQNGWWHSYGDALPEWFKAYLGFEGDAATILIYETELVHGLFQTEPYAQAVIRSMSKALSADEVDRRASARLQRQEIFTRENPPKVWVILNEAVIQRVVGSREVMREQLISLANTVDKHPNVTVQVLPFDAGAHASMGYSFSILSFEDTPGSLVYSEQLTSAVYLDKDSEVSRHTEIFQELVAASTRPDSSVQWIKEKAEGYAK
;
A
#
# COMPACT_ATOMS: atom_id res chain seq x y z
N MET A 1 15.59 2.30 5.55
CA MET A 1 15.30 3.67 5.06
C MET A 1 14.23 3.57 3.98
N ALA A 2 12.98 3.92 4.28
CA ALA A 2 11.82 3.88 3.41
C ALA A 2 10.66 4.58 4.16
N SER A 3 10.85 5.87 4.37
CA SER A 3 9.82 6.87 4.65
C SER A 3 10.23 8.05 3.77
N PRO A 4 9.29 8.82 3.20
CA PRO A 4 9.41 9.64 1.98
C PRO A 4 10.21 9.15 0.75
N THR A 5 10.93 8.04 0.84
CA THR A 5 12.00 7.69 -0.11
C THR A 5 11.43 7.11 -1.40
N VAL A 6 10.34 6.35 -1.35
CA VAL A 6 9.81 5.70 -2.57
C VAL A 6 8.99 6.67 -3.42
N LEU A 7 8.14 7.54 -2.85
CA LEU A 7 7.51 8.64 -3.60
C LEU A 7 8.56 9.57 -4.23
N LYS A 8 9.61 9.94 -3.48
CA LYS A 8 10.74 10.71 -4.02
C LYS A 8 11.50 9.95 -5.11
N ARG A 9 11.68 8.64 -4.97
CA ARG A 9 12.32 7.79 -5.99
C ARG A 9 11.47 7.68 -7.25
N ARG A 10 10.15 7.52 -7.11
CA ARG A 10 9.20 7.49 -8.24
C ARG A 10 9.17 8.84 -8.96
N LEU A 11 9.01 9.92 -8.20
CA LEU A 11 9.12 11.28 -8.71
C LEU A 11 10.45 11.50 -9.44
N GLY A 12 11.56 11.06 -8.84
CA GLY A 12 12.87 11.12 -9.45
C GLY A 12 13.02 10.27 -10.72
N ALA A 13 12.43 9.08 -10.74
CA ALA A 13 12.41 8.18 -11.90
C ALA A 13 11.60 8.76 -13.05
N GLU A 14 10.43 9.36 -12.77
CA GLU A 14 9.62 10.07 -13.77
C GLU A 14 10.36 11.28 -14.33
N LEU A 15 10.99 12.11 -13.49
CA LEU A 15 11.83 13.22 -13.96
C LEU A 15 12.97 12.72 -14.86
N ARG A 16 13.61 11.61 -14.49
CA ARG A 16 14.67 11.00 -15.28
C ARG A 16 14.16 10.48 -16.62
N LYS A 17 12.98 9.84 -16.63
CA LYS A 17 12.31 9.35 -17.84
C LYS A 17 11.97 10.51 -18.78
N MET A 18 11.36 11.59 -18.26
CA MET A 18 11.05 12.80 -19.00
C MET A 18 12.32 13.46 -19.57
N ARG A 19 13.38 13.59 -18.75
CA ARG A 19 14.68 14.12 -19.17
C ARG A 19 15.27 13.31 -20.34
N HIS A 20 15.26 11.98 -20.22
CA HIS A 20 15.73 11.08 -21.27
C HIS A 20 14.86 11.17 -22.52
N GLY A 21 13.54 11.34 -22.39
CA GLY A 21 12.61 11.55 -23.51
C GLY A 21 12.91 12.82 -24.32
N LYS A 22 13.55 13.82 -23.70
CA LYS A 22 14.08 15.02 -24.40
C LYS A 22 15.56 14.93 -24.74
N SER A 23 16.21 13.78 -24.54
CA SER A 23 17.64 13.55 -24.77
C SER A 23 18.56 14.54 -24.02
N LEU A 24 18.11 15.06 -22.88
CA LEU A 24 18.86 16.01 -22.06
C LEU A 24 19.81 15.27 -21.09
N THR A 25 21.01 15.79 -20.89
CA THR A 25 21.94 15.30 -19.87
C THR A 25 21.64 15.92 -18.50
N ALA A 26 22.06 15.27 -17.42
CA ALA A 26 21.93 15.84 -16.07
C ALA A 26 22.72 17.16 -15.94
N LEU A 27 23.85 17.28 -16.64
CA LEU A 27 24.64 18.52 -16.71
C LEU A 27 23.87 19.66 -17.38
N GLN A 28 23.21 19.42 -18.52
CA GLN A 28 22.41 20.45 -19.20
C GLN A 28 21.26 20.97 -18.31
N VAL A 29 20.62 20.07 -17.55
CA VAL A 29 19.60 20.46 -16.57
C VAL A 29 20.23 21.25 -15.42
N ALA A 30 21.38 20.82 -14.93
CA ALA A 30 22.09 21.51 -13.86
C ALA A 30 22.47 22.94 -14.25
N ASP A 31 23.02 23.13 -15.45
CA ASP A 31 23.42 24.44 -15.99
C ASP A 31 22.22 25.38 -16.13
N SER A 32 21.09 24.89 -16.66
CA SER A 32 19.87 25.69 -16.82
C SER A 32 19.25 26.13 -15.49
N PHE A 33 19.53 25.44 -14.39
CA PHE A 33 18.94 25.70 -13.07
C PHE A 33 19.94 26.29 -12.06
N GLY A 34 21.20 26.48 -12.46
CA GLY A 34 22.27 26.91 -11.56
C GLY A 34 22.54 25.90 -10.45
N TRP A 35 22.41 24.61 -10.74
CA TRP A 35 22.63 23.51 -9.80
C TRP A 35 23.92 22.76 -10.13
N SER A 36 24.35 21.88 -9.23
CA SER A 36 25.35 20.86 -9.57
C SER A 36 24.68 19.65 -10.22
N GLU A 37 25.39 18.97 -11.12
CA GLU A 37 24.95 17.69 -11.69
C GLU A 37 24.62 16.67 -10.60
N SER A 38 25.39 16.66 -9.51
CA SER A 38 25.12 15.85 -8.32
C SER A 38 23.77 16.16 -7.66
N LYS A 39 23.31 17.42 -7.66
CA LYS A 39 21.97 17.76 -7.16
C LYS A 39 20.88 17.17 -8.06
N VAL A 40 21.03 17.25 -9.38
CA VAL A 40 20.08 16.64 -10.34
C VAL A 40 20.02 15.13 -10.12
N SER A 41 21.17 14.46 -10.05
CA SER A 41 21.26 13.01 -9.77
C SER A 41 20.62 12.63 -8.44
N ARG A 42 20.79 13.44 -7.38
CA ARG A 42 20.14 13.19 -6.08
C ARG A 42 18.63 13.42 -6.12
N ILE A 43 18.13 14.37 -6.90
CA ILE A 43 16.68 14.56 -7.10
C ILE A 43 16.12 13.35 -7.85
N GLU A 44 16.76 12.94 -8.95
CA GLU A 44 16.32 11.78 -9.77
C GLU A 44 16.42 10.43 -9.05
N SER A 45 17.31 10.31 -8.05
CA SER A 45 17.39 9.13 -7.18
C SER A 45 16.54 9.25 -5.91
N GLY A 46 15.74 10.30 -5.78
CA GLY A 46 14.85 10.53 -4.63
C GLY A 46 15.56 10.88 -3.32
N LYS A 47 16.86 11.17 -3.38
CA LYS A 47 17.72 11.52 -2.23
C LYS A 47 17.72 13.01 -1.89
N SER A 48 17.09 13.85 -2.71
CA SER A 48 16.95 15.28 -2.44
C SER A 48 15.52 15.75 -2.71
N PRO A 49 14.94 16.58 -1.83
CA PRO A 49 13.61 17.11 -2.05
C PRO A 49 13.62 18.09 -3.24
N LEU A 50 12.47 18.19 -3.89
CA LEU A 50 12.23 19.15 -4.98
C LEU A 50 11.20 20.18 -4.51
N SER A 51 11.40 21.45 -4.85
CA SER A 51 10.42 22.50 -4.57
C SER A 51 9.34 22.53 -5.65
N ASP A 52 8.14 23.02 -5.32
CA ASP A 52 7.05 23.17 -6.29
C ASP A 52 7.45 24.04 -7.50
N GLN A 53 8.21 25.11 -7.25
CA GLN A 53 8.68 26.02 -8.28
C GLN A 53 9.69 25.35 -9.21
N ASP A 54 10.63 24.61 -8.63
CA ASP A 54 11.63 23.88 -9.39
C ASP A 54 11.03 22.72 -10.18
N ALA A 55 10.03 22.04 -9.62
CA ALA A 55 9.27 21.01 -10.32
C ALA A 55 8.59 21.56 -11.58
N LYS A 56 7.85 22.68 -11.46
CA LYS A 56 7.21 23.33 -12.62
C LYS A 56 8.21 23.71 -13.70
N LYS A 57 9.37 24.25 -13.31
CA LYS A 57 10.43 24.60 -14.27
C LYS A 57 11.00 23.36 -14.96
N LEU A 58 11.23 22.27 -14.23
CA LEU A 58 11.73 21.02 -14.82
C LEU A 58 10.72 20.43 -15.82
N LEU A 59 9.44 20.41 -15.45
CA LEU A 59 8.36 19.97 -16.34
C LEU A 59 8.31 20.81 -17.62
N GLY A 60 8.41 22.14 -17.51
CA GLY A 60 8.51 23.03 -18.68
C GLY A 60 9.74 22.73 -19.54
N MET A 61 10.92 22.53 -18.94
CA MET A 61 12.14 22.15 -19.68
C MET A 61 11.98 20.78 -20.36
N TYR A 62 11.23 19.87 -19.76
CA TYR A 62 10.93 18.54 -20.31
C TYR A 62 9.74 18.54 -21.27
N GLY A 63 9.17 19.71 -21.58
CA GLY A 63 8.09 19.88 -22.56
C GLY A 63 6.73 19.34 -22.09
N VAL A 64 6.50 19.31 -20.78
CA VAL A 64 5.18 19.03 -20.19
C VAL A 64 4.43 20.36 -20.08
N GLU A 65 3.49 20.58 -21.00
CA GLU A 65 2.73 21.83 -21.12
C GLU A 65 1.27 21.71 -20.67
N ASP A 66 0.75 20.48 -20.54
CA ASP A 66 -0.62 20.23 -20.08
C ASP A 66 -0.77 20.73 -18.62
N PRO A 67 -1.62 21.74 -18.36
CA PRO A 67 -1.82 22.28 -17.03
C PRO A 67 -2.26 21.23 -15.99
N GLU A 68 -3.02 20.21 -16.40
CA GLU A 68 -3.46 19.17 -15.47
C GLU A 68 -2.33 18.21 -15.12
N GLU A 69 -1.51 17.81 -16.09
CA GLU A 69 -0.31 16.99 -15.85
C GLU A 69 0.70 17.72 -14.94
N VAL A 70 0.90 19.03 -15.16
CA VAL A 70 1.73 19.87 -14.29
C VAL A 70 1.18 19.93 -12.86
N LYS A 71 -0.13 20.10 -12.72
CA LYS A 71 -0.81 20.17 -11.41
C LYS A 71 -0.69 18.85 -10.65
N GLN A 72 -0.94 17.73 -11.31
CA GLN A 72 -0.79 16.39 -10.77
C GLN A 72 0.64 16.14 -10.26
N PHE A 73 1.65 16.47 -11.09
CA PHE A 73 3.05 16.29 -10.71
C PHE A 73 3.46 17.16 -9.52
N VAL A 74 3.01 18.43 -9.48
CA VAL A 74 3.30 19.33 -8.36
C VAL A 74 2.62 18.86 -7.06
N ASN A 75 1.41 18.30 -7.15
CA ASN A 75 0.76 17.68 -5.99
C ASN A 75 1.57 16.49 -5.48
N LEU A 76 2.13 15.66 -6.37
CA LEU A 76 3.04 14.58 -6.00
C LEU A 76 4.30 15.09 -5.28
N VAL A 77 4.91 16.18 -5.76
CA VAL A 77 6.05 16.84 -5.10
C VAL A 77 5.69 17.25 -3.67
N ARG A 78 4.54 17.89 -3.46
CA ARG A 78 4.07 18.32 -2.14
C ARG A 78 3.88 17.14 -1.19
N ARG A 79 3.23 16.07 -1.65
CA ARG A 79 2.99 14.85 -0.87
C ARG A 79 4.27 14.15 -0.47
N SER A 80 5.26 14.11 -1.39
CA SER A 80 6.60 13.57 -1.10
C SER A 80 7.34 14.30 0.03
N ARG A 81 6.91 15.53 0.37
CA ARG A 81 7.48 16.38 1.43
C ARG A 81 6.69 16.30 2.75
N GLN A 82 5.49 15.70 2.78
CA GLN A 82 4.69 15.62 3.99
C GLN A 82 5.26 14.56 4.96
N ASN A 83 5.31 14.90 6.25
CA ASN A 83 5.61 13.95 7.32
C ASN A 83 4.29 13.31 7.76
N GLY A 84 4.06 12.05 7.38
CA GLY A 84 2.84 11.34 7.79
C GLY A 84 2.76 11.04 9.28
N TRP A 85 1.57 10.67 9.75
CA TRP A 85 1.29 10.33 11.14
C TRP A 85 2.22 9.22 11.68
N TRP A 86 2.66 8.30 10.82
CA TRP A 86 3.53 7.17 11.19
C TRP A 86 4.92 7.57 11.72
N HIS A 87 5.31 8.84 11.52
CA HIS A 87 6.54 9.36 12.13
C HIS A 87 6.48 9.40 13.67
N SER A 88 5.29 9.52 14.27
CA SER A 88 5.12 9.47 15.74
C SER A 88 5.46 8.10 16.34
N TYR A 89 5.41 7.04 15.52
CA TYR A 89 5.75 5.68 15.93
C TYR A 89 7.25 5.39 15.89
N GLY A 90 8.08 6.34 15.42
CA GLY A 90 9.53 6.28 15.55
C GLY A 90 10.16 4.99 15.01
N ASP A 91 10.89 4.29 15.88
CA ASP A 91 11.56 3.01 15.65
C ASP A 91 10.63 1.79 15.75
N ALA A 92 9.41 1.94 16.27
CA ALA A 92 8.47 0.84 16.41
C ALA A 92 8.04 0.26 15.05
N LEU A 93 8.03 1.08 13.99
CA LEU A 93 7.71 0.64 12.64
C LEU A 93 8.98 0.42 11.81
N PRO A 94 9.12 -0.75 11.17
CA PRO A 94 10.18 -0.97 10.23
C PRO A 94 10.18 0.09 9.16
N GLU A 95 11.37 0.52 8.83
CA GLU A 95 11.54 1.65 7.96
C GLU A 95 11.14 1.30 6.52
N TRP A 96 10.98 0.04 6.10
CA TRP A 96 10.33 -0.31 4.81
C TRP A 96 8.81 -0.17 4.84
N PHE A 97 8.19 -0.28 6.02
CA PHE A 97 6.74 -0.24 6.20
C PHE A 97 6.20 1.20 6.17
N LYS A 98 6.97 2.16 6.70
CA LYS A 98 6.59 3.58 6.68
C LYS A 98 6.36 4.12 5.27
N ALA A 99 7.08 3.60 4.26
CA ALA A 99 6.93 4.00 2.86
C ALA A 99 5.60 3.51 2.32
N TYR A 100 5.26 2.27 2.63
CA TYR A 100 3.97 1.69 2.29
C TYR A 100 2.84 2.54 2.89
N LEU A 101 2.94 2.98 4.15
CA LEU A 101 1.92 3.85 4.77
C LEU A 101 1.73 5.18 4.04
N GLY A 102 2.79 5.74 3.45
CA GLY A 102 2.69 6.89 2.57
C GLY A 102 1.90 6.60 1.30
N PHE A 103 2.16 5.48 0.64
CA PHE A 103 1.40 5.09 -0.55
C PHE A 103 -0.03 4.68 -0.26
N GLU A 104 -0.26 3.95 0.82
CA GLU A 104 -1.59 3.56 1.28
C GLU A 104 -2.43 4.80 1.58
N GLY A 105 -1.88 5.75 2.34
CA GLY A 105 -2.51 7.05 2.58
C GLY A 105 -2.74 7.85 1.31
N ASP A 106 -2.04 7.54 0.22
CA ASP A 106 -2.14 8.27 -1.03
C ASP A 106 -3.00 7.61 -2.12
N ALA A 107 -3.35 6.34 -1.93
CA ALA A 107 -4.04 5.53 -2.92
C ALA A 107 -5.50 5.99 -3.12
N ALA A 108 -5.96 5.87 -4.36
CA ALA A 108 -7.37 5.99 -4.75
C ALA A 108 -8.03 4.60 -4.87
N THR A 109 -7.25 3.57 -5.18
CA THR A 109 -7.69 2.17 -5.17
C THR A 109 -6.61 1.28 -4.57
N ILE A 110 -7.03 0.32 -3.75
CA ILE A 110 -6.17 -0.68 -3.11
C ILE A 110 -6.77 -2.06 -3.38
N LEU A 111 -6.08 -2.87 -4.17
CA LEU A 111 -6.44 -4.27 -4.44
C LEU A 111 -5.54 -5.16 -3.60
N ILE A 112 -6.08 -6.12 -2.86
CA ILE A 112 -5.35 -6.89 -1.85
C ILE A 112 -5.65 -8.37 -2.03
N TYR A 113 -4.62 -9.20 -2.10
CA TYR A 113 -4.76 -10.65 -1.95
C TYR A 113 -3.97 -11.12 -0.72
N GLU A 114 -4.64 -11.84 0.18
CA GLU A 114 -4.02 -12.40 1.37
C GLU A 114 -4.10 -13.92 1.41
N THR A 115 -2.98 -14.57 1.67
CA THR A 115 -2.88 -16.03 1.72
C THR A 115 -3.12 -16.61 3.11
N GLU A 116 -2.68 -15.94 4.18
CA GLU A 116 -2.66 -16.53 5.53
C GLU A 116 -3.19 -15.65 6.66
N LEU A 117 -3.19 -14.33 6.51
CA LEU A 117 -3.59 -13.39 7.55
C LEU A 117 -4.67 -12.44 7.04
N VAL A 118 -5.56 -12.00 7.93
CA VAL A 118 -6.41 -10.84 7.64
C VAL A 118 -5.48 -9.63 7.40
N HIS A 119 -5.65 -8.93 6.28
CA HIS A 119 -4.80 -7.79 5.93
C HIS A 119 -4.81 -6.73 7.05
N GLY A 120 -3.67 -6.07 7.30
CA GLY A 120 -3.48 -5.17 8.45
C GLY A 120 -4.47 -4.01 8.55
N LEU A 121 -5.10 -3.60 7.45
CA LEU A 121 -6.18 -2.61 7.43
C LEU A 121 -7.48 -3.08 8.09
N PHE A 122 -7.70 -4.38 8.23
CA PHE A 122 -8.94 -4.94 8.75
C PHE A 122 -8.76 -5.61 10.11
N GLN A 123 -7.54 -5.60 10.67
CA GLN A 123 -7.25 -6.31 11.90
C GLN A 123 -7.85 -5.61 13.13
N THR A 124 -8.41 -6.38 14.06
CA THR A 124 -8.72 -5.90 15.41
C THR A 124 -7.44 -5.82 16.24
N GLU A 125 -7.47 -5.06 17.34
CA GLU A 125 -6.31 -4.93 18.22
C GLU A 125 -5.82 -6.29 18.74
N PRO A 126 -6.69 -7.18 19.28
CA PRO A 126 -6.23 -8.46 19.82
C PRO A 126 -5.63 -9.37 18.74
N TYR A 127 -6.20 -9.34 17.52
CA TYR A 127 -5.67 -10.10 16.38
C TYR A 127 -4.30 -9.55 15.95
N ALA A 128 -4.18 -8.23 15.82
CA ALA A 128 -2.92 -7.58 15.47
C ALA A 128 -1.82 -7.90 16.49
N GLN A 129 -2.11 -7.81 17.79
CA GLN A 129 -1.17 -8.17 18.86
C GLN A 129 -0.74 -9.64 18.75
N ALA A 130 -1.68 -10.57 18.51
CA ALA A 130 -1.36 -11.98 18.35
C ALA A 130 -0.41 -12.24 17.17
N VAL A 131 -0.67 -11.61 16.02
CA VAL A 131 0.22 -11.67 14.84
C VAL A 131 1.60 -11.10 15.18
N ILE A 132 1.67 -9.90 15.75
CA ILE A 132 2.95 -9.21 16.02
C ILE A 132 3.80 -10.01 17.02
N ARG A 133 3.20 -10.58 18.08
CA ARG A 133 3.89 -11.46 19.03
C ARG A 133 4.45 -12.72 18.36
N SER A 134 3.77 -13.25 17.34
CA SER A 134 4.25 -14.42 16.60
C SER A 134 5.47 -14.13 15.72
N MET A 135 5.64 -12.89 15.26
CA MET A 135 6.76 -12.48 14.39
C MET A 135 8.10 -12.43 15.13
N SER A 136 8.11 -12.08 16.41
CA SER A 136 9.32 -12.09 17.24
C SER A 136 8.98 -12.17 18.72
N LYS A 137 9.50 -13.21 19.39
CA LYS A 137 9.40 -13.38 20.84
C LYS A 137 10.22 -12.37 21.65
N ALA A 138 11.09 -11.61 20.99
CA ALA A 138 11.94 -10.60 21.64
C ALA A 138 11.25 -9.24 21.80
N LEU A 139 10.07 -9.04 21.20
CA LEU A 139 9.33 -7.79 21.34
C LEU A 139 8.77 -7.65 22.75
N SER A 140 8.97 -6.49 23.36
CA SER A 140 8.32 -6.09 24.60
C SER A 140 6.81 -5.87 24.39
N ALA A 141 6.04 -5.89 25.48
CA ALA A 141 4.60 -5.61 25.42
C ALA A 141 4.32 -4.22 24.82
N ASP A 142 5.07 -3.20 25.25
CA ASP A 142 4.94 -1.83 24.75
C ASP A 142 5.21 -1.73 23.23
N GLU A 143 6.20 -2.47 22.71
CA GLU A 143 6.47 -2.49 21.28
C GLU A 143 5.34 -3.17 20.48
N VAL A 144 4.77 -4.25 21.03
CA VAL A 144 3.60 -4.92 20.45
C VAL A 144 2.42 -3.95 20.38
N ASP A 145 2.14 -3.25 21.47
CA ASP A 145 0.99 -2.33 21.57
C ASP A 145 1.16 -1.10 20.68
N ARG A 146 2.39 -0.55 20.57
CA ARG A 146 2.68 0.54 19.63
C ARG A 146 2.50 0.11 18.18
N ARG A 147 2.94 -1.11 17.82
CA ARG A 147 2.74 -1.65 16.45
C ARG A 147 1.28 -1.97 16.16
N ALA A 148 0.53 -2.47 17.13
CA ALA A 148 -0.91 -2.73 17.00
C ALA A 148 -1.67 -1.41 16.84
N SER A 149 -1.39 -0.41 17.69
CA SER A 149 -1.94 0.95 17.58
C SER A 149 -1.69 1.57 16.21
N ALA A 150 -0.48 1.41 15.66
CA ALA A 150 -0.18 1.87 14.31
C ALA A 150 -1.06 1.17 13.24
N ARG A 151 -1.40 -0.11 13.41
CA ARG A 151 -2.32 -0.81 12.50
C ARG A 151 -3.74 -0.27 12.59
N LEU A 152 -4.23 0.01 13.81
CA LEU A 152 -5.56 0.57 14.02
C LEU A 152 -5.68 2.00 13.47
N GLN A 153 -4.66 2.83 13.65
CA GLN A 153 -4.67 4.19 13.11
C GLN A 153 -4.77 4.21 11.58
N ARG A 154 -4.26 3.19 10.88
CA ARG A 154 -4.43 3.09 9.42
C ARG A 154 -5.90 3.00 9.00
N GLN A 155 -6.79 2.50 9.85
CA GLN A 155 -8.20 2.29 9.53
C GLN A 155 -8.98 3.60 9.37
N GLU A 156 -8.42 4.74 9.82
CA GLU A 156 -8.93 6.08 9.53
C GLU A 156 -9.04 6.35 8.00
N ILE A 157 -8.33 5.57 7.17
CA ILE A 157 -8.42 5.65 5.72
C ILE A 157 -9.85 5.39 5.20
N PHE A 158 -10.67 4.62 5.91
CA PHE A 158 -12.04 4.30 5.49
C PHE A 158 -13.04 5.44 5.75
N THR A 159 -12.70 6.42 6.59
CA THR A 159 -13.60 7.50 7.01
C THR A 159 -13.15 8.91 6.60
N ARG A 160 -12.01 9.03 5.92
CA ARG A 160 -11.53 10.31 5.38
C ARG A 160 -12.46 10.86 4.29
N GLU A 161 -12.30 12.13 3.93
CA GLU A 161 -13.13 12.83 2.94
C GLU A 161 -13.23 12.09 1.59
N ASN A 162 -12.09 11.59 1.07
CA ASN A 162 -12.01 10.82 -0.18
C ASN A 162 -11.44 9.42 0.10
N PRO A 163 -12.23 8.47 0.66
CA PRO A 163 -11.73 7.15 1.02
C PRO A 163 -11.41 6.33 -0.25
N PRO A 164 -10.34 5.51 -0.25
CA PRO A 164 -10.00 4.70 -1.41
C PRO A 164 -11.02 3.59 -1.62
N LYS A 165 -11.17 3.14 -2.87
CA LYS A 165 -11.83 1.86 -3.15
C LYS A 165 -10.90 0.73 -2.72
N VAL A 166 -11.34 -0.11 -1.79
CA VAL A 166 -10.54 -1.24 -1.30
C VAL A 166 -11.22 -2.55 -1.68
N TRP A 167 -10.51 -3.42 -2.39
CA TRP A 167 -10.99 -4.76 -2.73
C TRP A 167 -10.01 -5.78 -2.20
N VAL A 168 -10.43 -6.54 -1.19
CA VAL A 168 -9.62 -7.61 -0.61
C VAL A 168 -10.19 -8.98 -0.95
N ILE A 169 -9.30 -9.87 -1.41
CA ILE A 169 -9.57 -11.29 -1.59
C ILE A 169 -8.79 -12.04 -0.52
N LEU A 170 -9.53 -12.78 0.31
CA LEU A 170 -8.96 -13.61 1.36
C LEU A 170 -8.96 -15.06 0.90
N ASN A 171 -7.81 -15.72 0.94
CA ASN A 171 -7.78 -17.18 0.87
C ASN A 171 -8.61 -17.75 2.03
N GLU A 172 -9.40 -18.80 1.80
CA GLU A 172 -10.16 -19.50 2.83
C GLU A 172 -9.32 -19.85 4.08
N ALA A 173 -8.01 -20.12 3.92
CA ALA A 173 -7.08 -20.32 5.03
C ALA A 173 -7.05 -19.15 6.03
N VAL A 174 -7.19 -17.91 5.57
CA VAL A 174 -7.24 -16.70 6.41
C VAL A 174 -8.38 -16.76 7.42
N ILE A 175 -9.50 -17.35 7.04
CA ILE A 175 -10.74 -17.40 7.84
C ILE A 175 -10.77 -18.66 8.72
N GLN A 176 -10.10 -19.73 8.30
CA GLN A 176 -10.03 -21.00 9.02
C GLN A 176 -8.89 -21.09 10.04
N ARG A 177 -7.78 -20.38 9.86
CA ARG A 177 -6.65 -20.44 10.78
C ARG A 177 -6.94 -19.61 12.03
N VAL A 178 -6.96 -20.26 13.19
CA VAL A 178 -7.10 -19.55 14.48
C VAL A 178 -5.83 -18.76 14.77
N VAL A 179 -5.98 -17.44 14.89
CA VAL A 179 -4.92 -16.51 15.30
C VAL A 179 -5.27 -15.93 16.66
N GLY A 180 -4.34 -16.05 17.61
CA GLY A 180 -4.61 -15.75 19.02
C GLY A 180 -5.45 -16.87 19.64
N SER A 181 -6.73 -16.61 19.89
CA SER A 181 -7.69 -17.58 20.42
C SER A 181 -8.94 -17.66 19.53
N ARG A 182 -9.86 -18.60 19.80
CA ARG A 182 -11.13 -18.70 19.07
C ARG A 182 -11.96 -17.44 19.25
N GLU A 183 -11.92 -16.83 20.44
CA GLU A 183 -12.61 -15.58 20.76
C GLU A 183 -12.03 -14.41 19.95
N VAL A 184 -10.70 -14.29 19.87
CA VAL A 184 -10.02 -13.28 19.05
C VAL A 184 -10.37 -13.45 17.57
N MET A 185 -10.34 -14.69 17.08
CA MET A 185 -10.68 -14.97 15.69
C MET A 185 -12.15 -14.66 15.38
N ARG A 186 -13.07 -14.97 16.30
CA ARG A 186 -14.48 -14.60 16.19
C ARG A 186 -14.66 -13.09 16.10
N GLU A 187 -14.05 -12.34 17.02
CA GLU A 187 -14.12 -10.88 17.04
C GLU A 187 -13.57 -10.28 15.74
N GLN A 188 -12.44 -10.81 15.27
CA GLN A 188 -11.83 -10.41 14.00
C GLN A 188 -12.78 -10.58 12.81
N LEU A 189 -13.44 -11.74 12.67
CA LEU A 189 -14.34 -11.99 11.55
C LEU A 189 -15.61 -11.13 11.62
N ILE A 190 -16.16 -10.93 12.83
CA ILE A 190 -17.29 -10.01 13.04
C ILE A 190 -16.89 -8.58 12.64
N SER A 191 -15.70 -8.12 13.06
CA SER A 191 -15.19 -6.80 12.71
C SER A 191 -15.03 -6.63 11.20
N LEU A 192 -14.44 -7.63 10.52
CA LEU A 192 -14.27 -7.62 9.07
C LEU A 192 -15.62 -7.49 8.34
N ALA A 193 -16.62 -8.28 8.74
CA ALA A 193 -17.96 -8.22 8.14
C ALA A 193 -18.63 -6.85 8.40
N ASN A 194 -18.51 -6.31 9.62
CA ASN A 194 -19.04 -4.99 9.97
C ASN A 194 -18.37 -3.87 9.18
N THR A 195 -17.08 -3.98 8.86
CA THR A 195 -16.37 -3.00 8.03
C THR A 195 -16.97 -2.93 6.62
N VAL A 196 -17.30 -4.07 6.02
CA VAL A 196 -17.98 -4.11 4.71
C VAL A 196 -19.36 -3.46 4.80
N ASP A 197 -20.13 -3.77 5.86
CA ASP A 197 -21.48 -3.21 6.04
C ASP A 197 -21.45 -1.68 6.25
N LYS A 198 -20.39 -1.14 6.87
CA LYS A 198 -20.24 0.30 7.16
C LYS A 198 -19.65 1.10 6.01
N HIS A 199 -18.79 0.50 5.18
CA HIS A 199 -17.99 1.22 4.20
C HIS A 199 -18.29 0.73 2.77
N PRO A 200 -19.13 1.45 2.00
CA PRO A 200 -19.52 1.02 0.65
C PRO A 200 -18.36 1.01 -0.36
N ASN A 201 -17.23 1.64 -0.03
CA ASN A 201 -15.99 1.61 -0.80
C ASN A 201 -15.12 0.37 -0.51
N VAL A 202 -15.57 -0.55 0.35
CA VAL A 202 -14.86 -1.78 0.70
C VAL A 202 -15.58 -3.00 0.13
N THR A 203 -14.85 -3.85 -0.59
CA THR A 203 -15.31 -5.15 -1.08
C THR A 203 -14.43 -6.25 -0.51
N VAL A 204 -15.05 -7.29 0.05
CA VAL A 204 -14.37 -8.50 0.53
C VAL A 204 -14.88 -9.69 -0.27
N GLN A 205 -13.95 -10.49 -0.78
CA GLN A 205 -14.23 -11.80 -1.35
C GLN A 205 -13.39 -12.88 -0.69
N VAL A 206 -13.87 -14.11 -0.80
CA VAL A 206 -13.16 -15.31 -0.36
C VAL A 206 -12.84 -16.19 -1.55
N LEU A 207 -11.56 -16.53 -1.67
CA LEU A 207 -11.08 -17.58 -2.56
C LEU A 207 -11.16 -18.93 -1.83
N PRO A 208 -12.11 -19.80 -2.20
CA PRO A 208 -12.30 -21.09 -1.53
C PRO A 208 -11.19 -22.08 -1.89
N PHE A 209 -10.98 -23.11 -1.06
CA PHE A 209 -9.96 -24.12 -1.31
C PHE A 209 -10.22 -24.95 -2.57
N ASP A 210 -11.48 -25.12 -2.97
CA ASP A 210 -11.87 -25.84 -4.18
C ASP A 210 -11.62 -25.05 -5.48
N ALA A 211 -11.24 -23.78 -5.39
CA ALA A 211 -10.71 -23.01 -6.53
C ALA A 211 -9.40 -23.61 -7.08
N GLY A 212 -8.71 -24.44 -6.30
CA GLY A 212 -7.54 -25.19 -6.73
C GLY A 212 -6.30 -24.32 -6.90
N ALA A 213 -5.39 -24.76 -7.77
CA ALA A 213 -4.13 -24.07 -8.00
C ALA A 213 -4.32 -22.75 -8.75
N HIS A 214 -3.63 -21.69 -8.31
CA HIS A 214 -3.67 -20.37 -8.93
C HIS A 214 -2.29 -19.69 -8.88
N ALA A 215 -2.09 -18.65 -9.67
CA ALA A 215 -0.77 -18.03 -9.90
C ALA A 215 -0.16 -17.31 -8.67
N SER A 216 -0.91 -17.17 -7.58
CA SER A 216 -0.49 -16.45 -6.36
C SER A 216 -0.42 -17.34 -5.12
N MET A 217 -0.42 -18.67 -5.28
CA MET A 217 -0.30 -19.58 -4.14
C MET A 217 0.98 -19.31 -3.35
N GLY A 218 0.83 -18.95 -2.07
CA GLY A 218 1.95 -18.64 -1.17
C GLY A 218 2.47 -17.21 -1.24
N TYR A 219 1.86 -16.33 -2.06
CA TYR A 219 2.28 -14.95 -2.22
C TYR A 219 1.11 -13.98 -1.98
N SER A 220 1.15 -13.22 -0.88
CA SER A 220 0.28 -12.05 -0.67
C SER A 220 0.83 -10.83 -1.40
N PHE A 221 -0.05 -9.96 -1.90
CA PHE A 221 0.34 -8.69 -2.50
C PHE A 221 -0.79 -7.66 -2.42
N SER A 222 -0.41 -6.39 -2.53
CA SER A 222 -1.32 -5.26 -2.68
C SER A 222 -0.96 -4.46 -3.93
N ILE A 223 -1.96 -4.06 -4.72
CA ILE A 223 -1.81 -3.12 -5.85
C ILE A 223 -2.41 -1.79 -5.45
N LEU A 224 -1.62 -0.72 -5.48
CA LEU A 224 -2.01 0.64 -5.14
C LEU A 224 -2.04 1.48 -6.41
N SER A 225 -3.20 2.05 -6.70
CA SER A 225 -3.41 2.98 -7.82
C SER A 225 -3.76 4.36 -7.29
N PHE A 226 -3.31 5.39 -8.00
CA PHE A 226 -3.37 6.78 -7.57
C PHE A 226 -4.17 7.60 -8.58
N GLU A 227 -4.97 8.56 -8.11
CA GLU A 227 -5.81 9.39 -8.99
C GLU A 227 -4.98 10.46 -9.73
N ASP A 228 -4.19 11.22 -8.98
CA ASP A 228 -3.38 12.33 -9.50
C ASP A 228 -1.92 11.94 -9.82
N THR A 229 -1.63 10.66 -10.03
CA THR A 229 -0.25 10.21 -10.27
C THR A 229 -0.21 9.05 -11.25
N PRO A 230 0.45 9.21 -12.42
CA PRO A 230 0.54 8.17 -13.43
C PRO A 230 1.19 6.89 -12.91
N GLY A 231 0.53 5.74 -13.11
CA GLY A 231 1.02 4.40 -12.80
C GLY A 231 0.50 3.84 -11.47
N SER A 232 0.72 2.54 -11.25
CA SER A 232 0.37 1.84 -10.03
C SER A 232 1.61 1.16 -9.42
N LEU A 233 1.47 0.68 -8.20
CA LEU A 233 2.54 0.09 -7.42
C LEU A 233 2.08 -1.24 -6.85
N VAL A 234 2.88 -2.29 -7.01
CA VAL A 234 2.70 -3.54 -6.28
C VAL A 234 3.57 -3.51 -5.03
N TYR A 235 2.98 -3.90 -3.91
CA TYR A 235 3.64 -4.10 -2.63
C TYR A 235 3.50 -5.55 -2.19
N SER A 236 4.61 -6.18 -1.81
CA SER A 236 4.62 -7.50 -1.18
C SER A 236 5.54 -7.48 0.04
N GLU A 237 4.97 -7.83 1.19
CA GLU A 237 5.72 -7.93 2.44
C GLU A 237 6.50 -9.25 2.50
N GLN A 238 7.69 -9.19 3.08
CA GLN A 238 8.54 -10.33 3.40
C GLN A 238 8.89 -10.30 4.89
N LEU A 239 9.45 -11.39 5.42
CA LEU A 239 9.74 -11.54 6.84
C LEU A 239 10.52 -10.37 7.47
N THR A 240 11.46 -9.78 6.72
CA THR A 240 12.33 -8.71 7.21
C THR A 240 12.38 -7.49 6.28
N SER A 241 11.67 -7.54 5.15
CA SER A 241 11.75 -6.54 4.10
C SER A 241 10.42 -6.43 3.34
N ALA A 242 10.37 -5.57 2.33
CA ALA A 242 9.26 -5.54 1.41
C ALA A 242 9.75 -5.26 -0.01
N VAL A 243 9.00 -5.75 -0.99
CA VAL A 243 9.22 -5.52 -2.41
C VAL A 243 8.22 -4.49 -2.90
N TYR A 244 8.72 -3.56 -3.71
CA TYR A 244 7.96 -2.51 -4.37
C TYR A 244 8.22 -2.63 -5.88
N LEU A 245 7.19 -2.92 -6.67
CA LEU A 245 7.27 -3.07 -8.12
C LEU A 245 6.42 -1.99 -8.80
N ASP A 246 7.04 -1.18 -9.63
CA ASP A 246 6.42 -0.04 -10.31
C ASP A 246 6.60 -0.06 -11.84
N LYS A 247 7.21 -1.13 -12.39
CA LYS A 247 7.25 -1.29 -13.85
C LYS A 247 5.90 -1.74 -14.37
N ASP A 248 5.46 -1.13 -15.47
CA ASP A 248 4.17 -1.44 -16.11
C ASP A 248 3.98 -2.94 -16.32
N SER A 249 4.98 -3.67 -16.83
CA SER A 249 4.90 -5.12 -17.03
C SER A 249 4.70 -5.92 -15.75
N GLU A 250 5.30 -5.49 -14.64
CA GLU A 250 5.19 -6.14 -13.34
C GLU A 250 3.79 -5.87 -12.74
N VAL A 251 3.33 -4.63 -12.80
CA VAL A 251 2.01 -4.20 -12.35
C VAL A 251 0.89 -4.87 -13.16
N SER A 252 1.01 -4.88 -14.49
CA SER A 252 0.05 -5.53 -15.38
C SER A 252 -0.10 -7.01 -15.05
N ARG A 253 1.02 -7.72 -14.82
CA ARG A 253 0.97 -9.14 -14.47
C ARG A 253 0.24 -9.39 -13.14
N HIS A 254 0.48 -8.58 -12.11
CA HIS A 254 -0.24 -8.71 -10.84
C HIS A 254 -1.72 -8.35 -10.98
N THR A 255 -2.04 -7.37 -11.83
CA THR A 255 -3.42 -6.97 -12.11
C THR A 255 -4.18 -8.11 -12.80
N GLU A 256 -3.59 -8.76 -13.80
CA GLU A 256 -4.16 -9.95 -14.45
C GLU A 256 -4.43 -11.06 -13.43
N ILE A 257 -3.44 -11.40 -12.60
CA ILE A 257 -3.57 -12.41 -11.55
C ILE A 257 -4.70 -12.04 -10.58
N PHE A 258 -4.79 -10.76 -10.18
CA PHE A 258 -5.86 -10.31 -9.31
C PHE A 258 -7.25 -10.51 -9.95
N GLN A 259 -7.41 -10.23 -11.24
CA GLN A 259 -8.68 -10.47 -11.94
C GLN A 259 -9.01 -11.96 -12.05
N GLU A 260 -8.02 -12.82 -12.29
CA GLU A 260 -8.20 -14.28 -12.23
C GLU A 260 -8.67 -14.73 -10.84
N LEU A 261 -8.08 -14.18 -9.77
CA LEU A 261 -8.48 -14.44 -8.39
C LEU A 261 -9.91 -13.96 -8.10
N VAL A 262 -10.32 -12.79 -8.60
CA VAL A 262 -11.70 -12.30 -8.50
C VAL A 262 -12.67 -13.30 -9.13
N ALA A 263 -12.36 -13.78 -10.34
CA ALA A 263 -13.21 -14.71 -11.08
C ALA A 263 -13.34 -16.08 -10.39
N ALA A 264 -12.28 -16.54 -9.72
CA ALA A 264 -12.26 -17.79 -8.96
C ALA A 264 -12.84 -17.66 -7.54
N SER A 265 -13.04 -16.44 -7.05
CA SER A 265 -13.56 -16.20 -5.70
C SER A 265 -15.08 -16.27 -5.64
N THR A 266 -15.60 -16.59 -4.46
CA THR A 266 -17.03 -16.48 -4.18
C THR A 266 -17.50 -15.04 -4.33
N ARG A 267 -18.77 -14.85 -4.71
CA ARG A 267 -19.37 -13.50 -4.85
C ARG A 267 -19.29 -12.72 -3.53
N PRO A 268 -19.13 -11.39 -3.55
CA PRO A 268 -18.96 -10.59 -2.33
C PRO A 268 -20.05 -10.81 -1.27
N ASP A 269 -21.31 -10.89 -1.69
CA ASP A 269 -22.46 -11.18 -0.83
C ASP A 269 -22.31 -12.52 -0.08
N SER A 270 -21.94 -13.56 -0.83
CA SER A 270 -21.75 -14.92 -0.34
C SER A 270 -20.51 -15.03 0.54
N SER A 271 -19.42 -14.31 0.20
CA SER A 271 -18.21 -14.24 1.00
C SER A 271 -18.46 -13.63 2.39
N VAL A 272 -19.19 -12.52 2.45
CA VAL A 272 -19.54 -11.86 3.72
C VAL A 272 -20.44 -12.74 4.56
N GLN A 273 -21.43 -13.40 3.95
CA GLN A 273 -22.31 -14.34 4.65
C GLN A 273 -21.51 -15.51 5.25
N TRP A 274 -20.61 -16.11 4.47
CA TRP A 274 -19.76 -17.18 4.95
C TRP A 274 -18.81 -16.76 6.07
N ILE A 275 -18.25 -15.54 6.01
CA ILE A 275 -17.45 -14.96 7.11
C ILE A 275 -18.28 -14.86 8.40
N LYS A 276 -19.52 -14.39 8.32
CA LYS A 276 -20.44 -14.28 9.47
C LYS A 276 -20.73 -15.67 10.06
N GLU A 277 -21.03 -16.66 9.23
CA GLU A 277 -21.27 -18.05 9.66
C GLU A 277 -20.04 -18.68 10.34
N LYS A 278 -18.84 -18.46 9.78
CA LYS A 278 -17.58 -18.92 10.39
C LYS A 278 -17.33 -18.26 11.74
N ALA A 279 -17.66 -16.97 11.88
CA ALA A 279 -17.55 -16.28 13.15
C ALA A 279 -18.45 -16.89 14.24
N GLU A 280 -19.68 -17.28 13.90
CA GLU A 280 -20.59 -17.99 14.82
C GLU A 280 -20.03 -19.35 15.24
N GLY A 281 -19.38 -20.07 14.32
CA GLY A 281 -18.73 -21.35 14.60
C GLY A 281 -17.62 -21.28 15.66
N TYR A 282 -16.95 -20.13 15.79
CA TYR A 282 -15.93 -19.91 16.83
C TYR A 282 -16.50 -19.58 18.22
N ALA A 283 -17.82 -19.32 18.33
CA ALA A 283 -18.49 -19.11 19.63
C ALA A 283 -18.72 -20.41 20.41
N LYS A 284 -18.54 -21.55 19.75
CA LYS A 284 -18.67 -22.91 20.28
C LYS A 284 -17.29 -23.51 20.53
#